data_AF-A0A381ZSM0-F1
#
_entry.id   AF-A0A381ZSM0-F1
#
_cell.length_a   1.000
_cell.length_b   1.000
_cell.length_c   1.000
_cell.angle_alpha   90.00
_cell.angle_beta   90.00
_cell.angle_gamma   90.00
#
_symmetry.space_group_name_H-M   'P 1'
#
loop_
_entity.id
_entity.type
_entity.pdbx_description
1 polymer ?
#
loop_
_entity_poly.entity_id
_entity_poly.type
_entity_poly.pdbx_seq_one_letter_code
_entity_poly.pdbx_strand_id
1 'polypeptide(L)'
;MEKEGMKFLLNTFTALALAMFLYPELGFTSSHHDSESAQASGTGHCAYISDGPFSEPYNACRTNMSEQACIALEEEGDGMMSVISPVYGEGDCSREATVGSCDRGGWEEVYYDDNDPAMAEFGCGFAGEWLDPS
;
A
#
# COMPACT_ATOMS: atom_id res chain seq x y z
N MET A 1 -28.25 -44.14 31.65
CA MET A 1 -28.07 -43.49 30.33
C MET A 1 -27.16 -42.26 30.39
N GLU A 2 -26.34 -42.05 31.43
CA GLU A 2 -25.55 -40.79 31.56
C GLU A 2 -24.05 -40.91 31.23
N LYS A 3 -23.44 -42.10 31.34
CA LYS A 3 -21.98 -42.25 31.19
C LYS A 3 -21.49 -42.28 29.74
N GLU A 4 -22.31 -42.73 28.80
CA GLU A 4 -21.92 -42.82 27.39
C GLU A 4 -22.09 -41.50 26.64
N GLY A 5 -23.14 -40.72 26.95
CA GLY A 5 -23.36 -39.40 26.37
C GLY A 5 -22.27 -38.39 26.72
N MET A 6 -21.78 -38.40 27.96
CA MET A 6 -20.72 -37.49 28.41
C MET A 6 -19.35 -37.79 27.78
N LYS A 7 -19.06 -39.08 27.49
CA LYS A 7 -17.87 -39.48 26.72
C LYS A 7 -17.96 -39.08 25.25
N PHE A 8 -19.15 -39.18 24.65
CA PHE A 8 -19.36 -38.79 23.27
C PHE A 8 -19.20 -37.27 23.09
N LEU A 9 -19.75 -36.49 24.02
CA LEU A 9 -19.59 -35.03 24.05
C LEU A 9 -18.14 -34.60 24.32
N LEU A 10 -17.46 -35.23 25.27
CA LEU A 10 -16.05 -34.90 25.56
C LEU A 10 -15.14 -35.23 24.36
N ASN A 11 -15.37 -36.34 23.66
CA ASN A 11 -14.62 -36.69 22.46
C ASN A 11 -14.87 -35.73 21.29
N THR A 12 -16.10 -35.24 21.10
CA THR A 12 -16.37 -34.25 20.05
C THR A 12 -15.75 -32.88 20.36
N PHE A 13 -15.77 -32.42 21.62
CA PHE A 13 -15.09 -31.19 22.02
C PHE A 13 -13.57 -31.26 21.84
N THR A 14 -12.97 -32.42 22.13
CA THR A 14 -11.52 -32.61 22.02
C THR A 14 -11.08 -32.67 20.55
N ALA A 15 -11.87 -33.29 19.68
CA ALA A 15 -11.61 -33.32 18.23
C ALA A 15 -11.76 -31.92 17.58
N LEU A 16 -12.74 -31.13 18.02
CA LEU A 16 -12.96 -29.78 17.50
C LEU A 16 -11.84 -28.80 17.93
N ALA A 17 -11.35 -28.94 19.16
CA ALA A 17 -10.20 -28.17 19.64
C ALA A 17 -8.92 -28.49 18.85
N LEU A 18 -8.66 -29.78 18.56
CA LEU A 18 -7.49 -30.19 17.75
C LEU A 18 -7.56 -29.66 16.31
N ALA A 19 -8.75 -29.57 15.72
CA ALA A 19 -8.93 -29.00 14.38
C ALA A 19 -8.58 -27.51 14.32
N MET A 20 -8.87 -26.74 15.38
CA MET A 20 -8.50 -25.31 15.43
C MET A 20 -6.99 -25.07 15.56
N PHE A 21 -6.22 -26.02 16.13
CA PHE A 21 -4.77 -25.92 16.22
C PHE A 21 -4.01 -26.37 14.95
N LEU A 22 -4.65 -27.15 14.08
CA LEU A 22 -4.02 -27.69 12.85
C LEU A 22 -4.31 -26.85 11.60
N TYR A 23 -5.18 -25.85 11.69
CA TYR A 23 -5.50 -24.89 10.63
C TYR A 23 -5.29 -23.45 11.12
N PRO A 24 -4.04 -22.95 11.26
CA PRO A 24 -3.81 -21.54 11.53
C PRO A 24 -4.13 -20.63 10.33
N GLU A 25 -4.39 -21.20 9.15
CA GLU A 25 -4.55 -20.50 7.87
C GLU A 25 -5.93 -19.85 7.65
N LEU A 26 -6.58 -19.33 8.69
CA LEU A 26 -7.73 -18.42 8.54
C LEU A 26 -7.62 -17.21 9.48
N GLY A 27 -6.39 -16.78 9.74
CA GLY A 27 -6.14 -15.40 10.14
C GLY A 27 -6.44 -14.50 8.94
N PHE A 28 -7.68 -14.01 8.83
CA PHE A 28 -7.93 -12.76 8.11
C PHE A 28 -7.30 -11.65 8.94
N THR A 29 -5.98 -11.50 8.82
CA THR A 29 -5.34 -10.23 9.10
C THR A 29 -5.94 -9.27 8.08
N SER A 30 -6.60 -8.21 8.55
CA SER A 30 -6.94 -7.08 7.69
C SER A 30 -5.61 -6.54 7.17
N SER A 31 -5.17 -7.01 6.00
CA SER A 31 -4.07 -6.39 5.28
C SER A 31 -4.54 -4.97 4.98
N HIS A 32 -3.96 -3.99 5.68
CA HIS A 32 -3.79 -2.71 5.02
C HIS A 32 -3.04 -3.03 3.71
N HIS A 33 -3.57 -2.58 2.58
CA HIS A 33 -3.04 -2.90 1.26
C HIS A 33 -1.64 -2.29 1.07
N ASP A 34 -0.65 -2.86 1.72
CA ASP A 34 0.75 -2.64 1.38
C ASP A 34 0.97 -3.48 0.12
N SER A 35 0.60 -2.94 -1.05
CA SER A 35 0.96 -3.55 -2.34
C SER A 35 2.47 -3.81 -2.34
N GLU A 36 2.96 -4.93 -2.90
CA GLU A 36 4.42 -5.15 -3.01
C GLU A 36 5.12 -4.00 -3.75
N SER A 37 4.40 -3.32 -4.66
CA SER A 37 4.81 -2.09 -5.35
C SER A 37 4.89 -0.83 -4.47
N ALA A 38 4.30 -0.86 -3.27
CA ALA A 38 4.43 0.18 -2.25
C ALA A 38 5.64 -0.06 -1.34
N GLN A 39 6.51 -1.03 -1.63
CA GLN A 39 7.78 -1.17 -0.93
C GLN A 39 8.93 -0.59 -1.75
N ALA A 40 9.85 0.05 -1.03
CA ALA A 40 11.17 0.42 -1.53
C ALA A 40 11.84 -0.78 -2.22
N SER A 41 12.09 -0.68 -3.53
CA SER A 41 12.53 -1.80 -4.37
C SER A 41 13.73 -1.49 -5.25
N GLY A 42 14.32 -0.28 -5.20
CA GLY A 42 15.40 0.09 -6.10
C GLY A 42 16.13 1.40 -5.78
N THR A 43 16.82 1.97 -6.76
CA THR A 43 17.59 3.22 -6.61
C THR A 43 17.13 4.31 -7.59
N GLY A 44 16.06 4.04 -8.34
CA GLY A 44 15.45 4.99 -9.26
C GLY A 44 14.14 5.53 -8.71
N HIS A 45 13.37 6.12 -9.61
CA HIS A 45 12.03 6.63 -9.33
C HIS A 45 11.05 6.23 -10.43
N CYS A 46 9.77 6.46 -10.15
CA CYS A 46 8.68 6.28 -11.09
C CYS A 46 7.81 7.52 -11.12
N ALA A 47 7.76 8.23 -12.23
CA ALA A 47 6.86 9.35 -12.46
C ALA A 47 5.58 8.84 -13.15
N TYR A 48 4.41 9.32 -12.72
CA TYR A 48 3.12 8.89 -13.27
C TYR A 48 2.03 9.91 -13.00
N ILE A 49 0.86 9.68 -13.60
CA ILE A 49 -0.37 10.40 -13.29
C ILE A 49 -1.21 9.52 -12.36
N SER A 50 -1.57 10.06 -11.20
CA SER A 50 -2.53 9.43 -10.29
C SER A 50 -3.94 9.91 -10.64
N ASP A 51 -4.87 8.97 -10.82
CA ASP A 51 -6.27 9.25 -11.11
C ASP A 51 -7.18 8.47 -10.17
N GLY A 52 -8.09 9.15 -9.49
CA GLY A 52 -9.04 8.47 -8.63
C GLY A 52 -10.27 9.32 -8.32
N PRO A 53 -11.25 8.74 -7.63
CA PRO A 53 -12.59 9.33 -7.55
C PRO A 53 -12.69 10.56 -6.64
N PHE A 54 -11.61 10.95 -5.97
CA PHE A 54 -11.61 11.98 -4.92
C PHE A 54 -10.86 13.26 -5.29
N SER A 55 -10.14 13.26 -6.41
CA SER A 55 -9.37 14.40 -6.91
C SER A 55 -9.36 14.37 -8.43
N GLU A 56 -9.08 15.51 -9.06
CA GLU A 56 -8.68 15.50 -10.46
C GLU A 56 -7.36 14.72 -10.62
N PRO A 57 -7.07 14.17 -11.81
CA PRO A 57 -5.79 13.54 -12.07
C PRO A 57 -4.63 14.51 -11.85
N TYR A 58 -3.56 14.03 -11.22
CA TYR A 58 -2.37 14.85 -10.92
C TYR A 58 -1.08 14.06 -11.13
N ASN A 59 0.02 14.78 -11.38
CA ASN A 59 1.35 14.20 -11.50
C ASN A 59 1.92 13.87 -10.11
N ALA A 60 2.52 12.70 -10.00
CA ALA A 60 3.23 12.26 -8.81
C ALA A 60 4.51 11.50 -9.19
N CYS A 61 5.41 11.34 -8.22
CA CYS A 61 6.61 10.54 -8.39
C CYS A 61 6.96 9.75 -7.14
N ARG A 62 7.31 8.47 -7.32
CA ARG A 62 7.76 7.57 -6.24
C ARG A 62 9.27 7.39 -6.29
N THR A 63 9.96 7.65 -5.18
CA THR A 63 11.39 7.34 -5.04
C THR A 63 11.64 5.86 -4.74
N ASN A 64 12.90 5.42 -4.74
CA ASN A 64 13.31 4.08 -4.32
C ASN A 64 12.57 2.97 -5.08
N MET A 65 12.46 3.15 -6.39
CA MET A 65 11.73 2.25 -7.28
C MET A 65 12.71 1.51 -8.20
N SER A 66 12.42 0.25 -8.48
CA SER A 66 13.05 -0.49 -9.58
C SER A 66 12.30 -0.25 -10.90
N GLU A 67 12.95 -0.44 -12.04
CA GLU A 67 12.30 -0.32 -13.35
C GLU A 67 11.13 -1.30 -13.49
N GLN A 68 11.30 -2.55 -13.02
CA GLN A 68 10.22 -3.54 -13.09
C GLN A 68 9.02 -3.14 -12.22
N ALA A 69 9.26 -2.65 -10.99
CA ALA A 69 8.17 -2.21 -10.12
C ALA A 69 7.45 -0.98 -10.67
N CYS A 70 8.16 -0.04 -11.29
CA CYS A 70 7.55 1.13 -11.91
C CYS A 70 6.58 0.74 -13.04
N ILE A 71 6.97 -0.18 -13.92
CA ILE A 71 6.11 -0.63 -15.02
C ILE A 71 4.88 -1.40 -14.50
N ALA A 72 5.03 -2.18 -13.42
CA ALA A 72 3.94 -2.93 -12.82
C ALA A 72 2.85 -2.04 -12.18
N LEU A 73 3.19 -0.80 -11.79
CA LEU A 73 2.24 0.10 -11.13
C LEU A 73 1.00 0.41 -11.97
N GLU A 74 1.08 0.45 -13.30
CA GLU A 74 -0.10 0.72 -14.14
C GLU A 74 -1.17 -0.38 -14.01
N GLU A 75 -0.75 -1.64 -13.85
CA GLU A 75 -1.67 -2.77 -13.70
C GLU A 75 -2.16 -2.94 -12.27
N GLU A 76 -1.29 -2.68 -11.29
CA GLU A 76 -1.60 -2.87 -9.86
C GLU A 76 -2.36 -1.68 -9.26
N GLY A 77 -2.11 -0.47 -9.76
CA GLY A 77 -2.54 0.78 -9.16
C GLY A 77 -1.92 1.03 -7.79
N ASP A 78 -2.47 2.02 -7.09
CA ASP A 78 -2.09 2.34 -5.70
C ASP A 78 -3.27 2.12 -4.74
N GLY A 79 -3.93 0.96 -4.88
CA GLY A 79 -5.07 0.55 -4.05
C GLY A 79 -6.38 1.27 -4.39
N MET A 80 -6.46 2.58 -4.14
CA MET A 80 -7.66 3.40 -4.40
C MET A 80 -7.52 4.32 -5.60
N MET A 81 -6.29 4.59 -6.04
CA MET A 81 -5.97 5.40 -7.20
C MET A 81 -5.49 4.49 -8.34
N SER A 82 -5.91 4.81 -9.55
CA SER A 82 -5.32 4.30 -10.79
C SER A 82 -4.00 5.02 -11.05
N VAL A 83 -3.00 4.28 -11.52
CA VAL A 83 -1.73 4.83 -12.00
C VAL A 83 -1.75 4.80 -13.52
N ILE A 84 -1.44 5.93 -14.15
CA ILE A 84 -1.48 6.09 -15.61
C ILE A 84 -0.08 6.45 -16.11
N SER A 85 0.36 5.77 -17.17
CA SER A 85 1.61 6.06 -17.89
C SER A 85 2.85 6.18 -16.98
N PRO A 86 3.19 5.15 -16.19
CA PRO A 86 4.38 5.17 -15.37
C PRO A 86 5.65 5.21 -16.22
N VAL A 87 6.59 6.07 -15.83
CA VAL A 87 7.89 6.25 -16.48
C VAL A 87 8.99 6.13 -15.44
N TYR A 88 9.85 5.14 -15.63
CA TYR A 88 11.02 4.94 -14.78
C TYR A 88 12.11 5.98 -15.10
N GLY A 89 12.81 6.42 -14.06
CA GLY A 89 14.03 7.23 -14.16
C GLY A 89 15.08 6.79 -13.13
N GLU A 90 16.35 7.02 -13.44
CA GLU A 90 17.43 6.79 -12.46
C GLU A 90 17.50 7.91 -11.42
N GLY A 91 17.94 7.58 -10.20
CA GLY A 91 18.04 8.53 -9.10
C GLY A 91 16.68 8.93 -8.52
N ASP A 92 16.67 9.98 -7.70
CA ASP A 92 15.46 10.45 -7.02
C ASP A 92 14.53 11.27 -7.93
N CYS A 93 13.28 11.39 -7.50
CA CYS A 93 12.29 12.28 -8.08
C CYS A 93 12.78 13.73 -8.13
N SER A 94 12.45 14.44 -9.20
CA SER A 94 12.68 15.88 -9.26
C SER A 94 11.95 16.59 -8.13
N ARG A 95 12.63 17.55 -7.49
CA ARG A 95 12.05 18.46 -6.49
C ARG A 95 11.65 19.81 -7.07
N GLU A 96 11.88 20.03 -8.36
CA GLU A 96 11.42 21.26 -9.03
C GLU A 96 9.89 21.29 -9.07
N ALA A 97 9.30 22.44 -8.72
CA ALA A 97 7.84 22.66 -8.70
C ALA A 97 7.04 21.69 -7.81
N THR A 98 7.67 21.07 -6.80
CA THR A 98 6.96 20.26 -5.83
C THR A 98 6.12 21.13 -4.88
N VAL A 99 4.94 20.64 -4.52
CA VAL A 99 4.09 21.21 -3.46
C VAL A 99 4.32 20.55 -2.11
N GLY A 100 5.14 19.49 -2.07
CA GLY A 100 5.51 18.70 -0.90
C GLY A 100 5.61 17.21 -1.23
N SER A 101 6.01 16.41 -0.24
CA SER A 101 6.08 14.95 -0.37
C SER A 101 5.53 14.23 0.85
N CYS A 102 5.21 12.95 0.69
CA CYS A 102 4.80 12.07 1.76
C CYS A 102 5.85 10.99 2.00
N ASP A 103 6.49 10.98 3.17
CA ASP A 103 7.37 9.89 3.60
C ASP A 103 6.53 8.68 4.03
N ARG A 104 6.73 7.56 3.33
CA ARG A 104 6.00 6.29 3.52
C ARG A 104 6.85 5.23 4.22
N GLY A 105 7.97 5.62 4.84
CA GLY A 105 8.80 4.69 5.62
C GLY A 105 9.70 3.81 4.76
N GLY A 106 10.44 4.42 3.83
CA GLY A 106 11.41 3.75 2.95
C GLY A 106 11.42 4.30 1.52
N TRP A 107 10.35 4.99 1.15
CA TRP A 107 10.22 5.76 -0.08
C TRP A 107 9.32 6.98 0.17
N GLU A 108 9.42 7.98 -0.70
CA GLU A 108 8.58 9.16 -0.71
C GLU A 108 7.69 9.22 -1.96
N GLU A 109 6.46 9.68 -1.77
CA GLU A 109 5.60 10.15 -2.86
C GLU A 109 5.75 11.67 -2.99
N VAL A 110 6.28 12.15 -4.11
CA VAL A 110 6.44 13.57 -4.40
C VAL A 110 5.24 14.06 -5.20
N TYR A 111 4.63 15.16 -4.76
CA TYR A 111 3.50 15.80 -5.44
C TYR A 111 3.94 17.11 -6.10
N TYR A 112 3.35 17.42 -7.26
CA TYR A 112 3.71 18.57 -8.09
C TYR A 112 2.61 19.64 -8.12
N ASP A 113 2.88 20.75 -8.82
CA ASP A 113 2.09 21.98 -8.82
C ASP A 113 0.66 21.86 -9.39
N ASP A 114 0.36 20.76 -10.08
CA ASP A 114 -0.97 20.42 -10.55
C ASP A 114 -1.84 19.73 -9.47
N ASN A 115 -1.26 19.41 -8.30
CA ASN A 115 -1.97 18.89 -7.15
C ASN A 115 -2.43 20.00 -6.19
N ASP A 116 -3.59 19.83 -5.55
CA ASP A 116 -4.00 20.69 -4.44
C ASP A 116 -3.17 20.33 -3.20
N PRO A 117 -2.32 21.24 -2.68
CA PRO A 117 -1.40 20.91 -1.59
C PRO A 117 -2.11 20.48 -0.31
N ALA A 118 -3.29 21.06 -0.02
CA ALA A 118 -4.04 20.73 1.19
C ALA A 118 -4.67 19.34 1.08
N MET A 119 -5.10 18.94 -0.13
CA MET A 119 -5.61 17.59 -0.37
C MET A 119 -4.49 16.55 -0.38
N ALA A 120 -3.33 16.88 -0.93
CA ALA A 120 -2.13 16.02 -0.90
C ALA A 120 -1.64 15.78 0.54
N GLU A 121 -1.51 16.84 1.35
CA GLU A 121 -1.14 16.75 2.76
C GLU A 121 -2.17 15.94 3.56
N PHE A 122 -3.47 16.20 3.33
CA PHE A 122 -4.54 15.45 3.98
C PHE A 122 -4.49 13.96 3.63
N GLY A 123 -4.30 13.62 2.35
CA GLY A 123 -4.14 12.24 1.89
C GLY A 123 -2.91 11.57 2.48
N CYS A 124 -1.78 12.29 2.51
CA CYS A 124 -0.54 11.83 3.13
C CYS A 124 -0.73 11.47 4.60
N GLY A 125 -1.48 12.26 5.37
CA GLY A 125 -1.71 12.00 6.79
C GLY A 125 -2.35 10.65 7.14
N PHE A 126 -2.90 9.92 6.16
CA PHE A 126 -3.39 8.54 6.34
C PHE A 126 -2.33 7.47 6.04
N ALA A 127 -1.28 7.82 5.30
CA ALA A 127 -0.33 6.89 4.72
C ALA A 127 1.13 7.14 5.18
N GLY A 128 1.44 8.30 5.75
CA GLY A 128 2.81 8.69 6.06
C GLY A 128 2.94 10.05 6.75
N GLU A 129 4.17 10.57 6.75
CA GLU A 129 4.51 11.90 7.27
C GLU A 129 4.64 12.90 6.13
N TRP A 130 3.97 14.05 6.26
CA TRP A 130 4.07 15.12 5.28
C TRP A 130 5.39 15.89 5.44
N LEU A 131 6.05 16.14 4.31
CA LEU A 131 7.26 16.93 4.21
C LEU A 131 6.99 18.17 3.36
N ASP A 132 7.25 19.35 3.95
CA ASP A 132 7.16 20.63 3.24
C ASP A 132 8.13 20.67 2.04
N PRO A 133 7.78 21.38 0.96
CA PRO A 133 8.64 21.52 -0.22
C PRO A 133 9.98 22.17 0.14
N SER A 134 11.08 21.55 -0.29
CA SER A 134 12.48 21.93 0.03
C SER A 134 13.22 22.58 -1.14
#